data_AF-A0A5U6TH51-F1
#
_entry.id   AF-A0A5U6TH51-F1
#
_cell.length_a   1.000
_cell.length_b   1.000
_cell.length_c   1.000
_cell.angle_alpha   90.00
_cell.angle_beta   90.00
_cell.angle_gamma   90.00
#
_symmetry.space_group_name_H-M   'P 1'
#
loop_
_entity.id
_entity.type
_entity.pdbx_description
1 polymer ?
#
loop_
_entity_poly.entity_id
_entity_poly.type
_entity_poly.pdbx_seq_one_letter_code
_entity_poly.pdbx_strand_id
1 'polypeptide(L)'
;SNSPKLWPGKQFTLTGHPSLTLNREWQVTGSVLKGEQPQAQHGHRGEGTTLSNRLDVIPADRTWRSFPLPKPSVDGPQSAIVTGPAGEEIFCDEHGRVRVRFHWDRYCPGNEDSSCWIRVSQAWAGAGFGNLAIPRVGQEVIVDFLNGDPDQPIIMGRTYHQDNRSPGSLPGTKTQMTIRSKTYKGDGFNELRFEDATDNEQVYIHAQKNMDTEVLNNRTTDVKVDHTETIGNNQKITVGLG
;
A
#
# COMPACT_ATOMS: atom_id res chain seq x y z
N SER A 1 38.41 -20.63 27.81
CA SER A 1 39.69 -19.98 27.51
C SER A 1 39.97 -18.91 28.55
N ASN A 2 41.21 -18.48 28.77
CA ASN A 2 41.54 -17.28 29.56
C ASN A 2 41.99 -16.11 28.66
N SER A 3 41.85 -16.27 27.35
CA SER A 3 42.31 -15.28 26.37
C SER A 3 41.20 -14.26 26.07
N PRO A 4 41.43 -12.95 26.26
CA PRO A 4 40.52 -11.90 25.82
C PRO A 4 40.60 -11.69 24.29
N LYS A 5 41.59 -12.32 23.62
CA LYS A 5 41.80 -12.17 22.17
C LYS A 5 40.81 -12.99 21.35
N LEU A 6 39.96 -13.81 21.96
CA LEU A 6 38.92 -14.61 21.29
C LEU A 6 37.56 -13.94 21.51
N TRP A 7 37.10 -13.21 20.50
CA TRP A 7 35.86 -12.43 20.49
C TRP A 7 35.06 -12.73 19.20
N PRO A 8 33.73 -12.46 19.17
CA PRO A 8 32.87 -12.84 18.05
C PRO A 8 33.37 -12.33 16.70
N GLY A 9 33.41 -13.20 15.69
CA GLY A 9 33.95 -12.93 14.36
C GLY A 9 35.39 -13.45 14.16
N LYS A 10 36.12 -13.74 15.23
CA LYS A 10 37.49 -14.27 15.12
C LYS A 10 37.52 -15.76 14.82
N GLN A 11 38.43 -16.17 13.94
CA GLN A 11 38.76 -17.58 13.70
C GLN A 11 40.00 -18.00 14.50
N PHE A 12 40.02 -19.27 14.91
CA PHE A 12 41.17 -19.89 15.56
C PHE A 12 41.23 -21.39 15.29
N THR A 13 42.43 -21.94 15.28
CA THR A 13 42.64 -23.39 15.19
C THR A 13 42.70 -23.98 16.60
N LEU A 14 41.84 -24.96 16.89
CA LEU A 14 41.92 -25.75 18.12
C LEU A 14 42.93 -26.88 17.94
N THR A 15 43.83 -27.05 18.91
CA THR A 15 44.84 -28.12 18.93
C THR A 15 44.92 -28.75 20.32
N GLY A 16 45.29 -30.03 20.43
CA GLY A 16 45.48 -30.72 21.70
C GLY A 16 44.19 -31.23 22.37
N HIS A 17 43.05 -31.19 21.68
CA HIS A 17 41.79 -31.75 22.17
C HIS A 17 41.80 -33.29 22.06
N PRO A 18 41.37 -34.06 23.08
CA PRO A 18 41.38 -35.53 23.04
C PRO A 18 40.59 -36.14 21.88
N SER A 19 39.48 -35.51 21.50
CA SER A 19 38.78 -35.83 20.26
C SER A 19 39.46 -35.17 19.07
N LEU A 20 40.04 -35.99 18.17
CA LEU A 20 40.75 -35.53 16.97
C LEU A 20 39.86 -34.70 16.05
N THR A 21 38.56 -34.98 15.98
CA THR A 21 37.61 -34.27 15.10
C THR A 21 37.39 -32.81 15.51
N LEU A 22 37.68 -32.44 16.76
CA LEU A 22 37.57 -31.06 17.22
C LEU A 22 38.84 -30.24 16.98
N ASN A 23 39.97 -30.87 16.66
CA ASN A 23 41.21 -30.17 16.35
C ASN A 23 41.19 -29.62 14.92
N ARG A 24 40.43 -28.55 14.74
CA ARG A 24 40.18 -27.90 13.45
C ARG A 24 40.01 -26.39 13.65
N GLU A 25 39.76 -25.67 12.57
CA GLU A 25 39.45 -24.26 12.62
C GLU A 25 38.00 -23.99 13.05
N TRP A 26 37.84 -23.03 13.95
CA TRP A 26 36.57 -22.60 14.54
C TRP A 26 36.42 -21.09 14.41
N GLN A 27 35.20 -20.63 14.20
CA GLN A 27 34.80 -19.23 14.25
C GLN A 27 34.04 -18.96 15.53
N VAL A 28 34.43 -17.93 16.28
CA VAL A 28 33.72 -17.47 17.47
C VAL A 28 32.45 -16.72 17.06
N THR A 29 31.29 -17.12 17.58
CA THR A 29 29.99 -16.49 17.34
C THR A 29 29.47 -15.74 18.57
N GLY A 30 29.92 -16.12 19.76
CA GLY A 30 29.58 -15.48 21.04
C GLY A 30 30.75 -15.57 22.02
N SER A 31 30.88 -14.59 22.90
CA SER A 31 31.89 -14.61 23.96
C SER A 31 31.36 -13.92 25.21
N VAL A 32 31.54 -14.56 26.36
CA VAL A 32 31.29 -14.00 27.69
C VAL A 32 32.61 -14.02 28.44
N LEU A 33 33.19 -12.84 28.65
CA LEU A 33 34.42 -12.63 29.40
C LEU A 33 34.10 -12.21 30.83
N LYS A 34 34.60 -12.97 31.81
CA LYS A 34 34.43 -12.72 33.24
C LYS A 34 35.81 -12.64 33.90
N GLY A 35 36.10 -11.53 34.56
CA GLY A 35 37.29 -11.33 35.37
C GLY A 35 36.94 -11.23 36.86
N GLU A 36 37.74 -11.84 37.72
CA GLU A 36 37.61 -11.73 39.17
C GLU A 36 38.97 -11.32 39.78
N GLN A 37 38.96 -10.34 40.69
CA GLN A 37 40.17 -9.86 41.36
C GLN A 37 39.98 -9.84 42.89
N PRO A 38 40.13 -11.00 43.57
CA PRO A 38 39.92 -11.10 45.01
C PRO A 38 40.87 -10.23 45.85
N GLN A 39 42.08 -9.99 45.36
CA GLN A 39 43.13 -9.24 46.08
C GLN A 39 42.88 -7.73 46.16
N ALA A 40 41.94 -7.19 45.37
CA ALA A 40 41.55 -5.79 45.48
C ALA A 40 40.77 -5.52 46.78
N GLN A 41 40.28 -6.57 47.46
CA GLN A 41 39.56 -6.48 48.71
C GLN A 41 40.52 -6.67 49.90
N HIS A 42 40.51 -5.71 50.83
CA HIS A 42 41.42 -5.72 51.98
C HIS A 42 41.16 -6.94 52.89
N GLY A 43 42.21 -7.71 53.19
CA GLY A 43 42.12 -8.90 54.06
C GLY A 43 42.04 -10.26 53.33
N HIS A 44 41.81 -10.28 52.02
CA HIS A 44 41.88 -11.52 51.23
C HIS A 44 43.33 -11.87 50.85
N ARG A 45 43.78 -13.08 51.20
CA ARG A 45 45.08 -13.66 50.81
C ARG A 45 44.85 -15.06 50.22
N GLY A 46 45.54 -15.39 49.12
CA GLY A 46 45.62 -16.76 48.59
C GLY A 46 45.14 -16.95 47.15
N GLU A 47 44.11 -16.22 46.71
CA GLU A 47 43.61 -16.31 45.33
C GLU A 47 44.14 -15.16 44.46
N GLY A 48 44.63 -15.48 43.27
CA GLY A 48 45.12 -14.51 42.28
C GLY A 48 44.00 -13.90 41.43
N THR A 49 44.33 -12.90 40.60
CA THR A 49 43.38 -12.37 39.61
C THR A 49 43.09 -13.43 38.54
N THR A 50 41.83 -13.73 38.28
CA THR A 50 41.40 -14.71 37.27
C THR A 50 40.68 -14.04 36.11
N LEU A 51 40.87 -14.61 34.91
CA LEU A 51 40.15 -14.21 33.70
C LEU A 51 39.64 -15.47 33.01
N SER A 52 38.33 -15.53 32.80
CA SER A 52 37.66 -16.65 32.14
C SER A 52 36.85 -16.13 30.95
N ASN A 53 36.96 -16.83 29.82
CA ASN A 53 36.26 -16.55 28.59
C ASN A 53 35.51 -17.81 28.17
N ARG A 54 34.18 -17.73 28.20
CA ARG A 54 33.26 -18.74 27.65
C ARG A 54 32.93 -18.33 26.21
N LEU A 55 33.12 -19.27 25.29
CA LEU A 55 32.97 -19.02 23.86
C LEU A 55 31.86 -19.90 23.30
N ASP A 56 31.04 -19.32 22.42
CA ASP A 56 30.20 -20.05 21.49
C ASP A 56 30.91 -20.02 20.13
N VAL A 57 31.03 -21.19 19.50
CA VAL A 57 31.83 -21.37 18.27
C VAL A 57 31.09 -22.24 17.26
N ILE A 58 31.36 -22.00 15.99
CA ILE A 58 30.96 -22.89 14.88
C ILE A 58 32.20 -23.32 14.08
N PRO A 59 32.17 -24.44 13.36
CA PRO A 59 33.23 -24.78 12.42
C PRO A 59 33.47 -23.65 11.41
N ALA A 60 34.72 -23.29 11.13
CA ALA A 60 35.04 -22.13 10.27
C ALA A 60 34.64 -22.31 8.79
N ASP A 61 34.42 -23.56 8.35
CA ASP A 61 33.90 -23.92 7.03
C ASP A 61 32.37 -23.76 6.93
N ARG A 62 31.69 -23.44 8.03
CA ARG A 62 30.25 -23.14 8.05
C ARG A 62 30.03 -21.64 8.05
N THR A 63 29.14 -21.18 7.17
CA THR A 63 28.73 -19.79 7.13
C THR A 63 27.77 -19.50 8.30
N TRP A 64 28.16 -18.59 9.18
CA TRP A 64 27.25 -18.06 10.21
C TRP A 64 26.18 -17.16 9.59
N ARG A 65 24.95 -17.28 10.08
CA ARG A 65 23.83 -16.39 9.79
C ARG A 65 23.15 -16.00 11.10
N SER A 66 22.87 -14.72 11.27
CA SER A 66 22.06 -14.26 12.40
C SER A 66 20.63 -14.78 12.27
N PHE A 67 19.98 -15.06 13.40
CA PHE A 67 18.54 -15.24 13.40
C PHE A 67 17.86 -13.93 12.96
N PRO A 68 16.89 -13.97 12.04
CA PRO A 68 16.16 -12.79 11.64
C PRO A 68 15.35 -12.27 12.83
N LEU A 69 15.33 -10.95 13.00
CA LEU A 69 14.41 -10.30 13.92
C LEU A 69 12.98 -10.42 13.36
N PRO A 70 11.95 -10.33 14.21
CA PRO A 70 10.56 -10.25 13.75
C PRO A 70 10.40 -9.13 12.72
N LYS A 71 9.74 -9.42 11.59
CA LYS A 71 9.44 -8.42 10.57
C LYS A 71 8.45 -7.40 11.15
N PRO A 72 8.65 -6.08 10.94
CA PRO A 72 7.62 -5.09 11.26
C PRO A 72 6.30 -5.46 10.59
N SER A 73 5.20 -5.28 11.31
CA SER A 73 3.85 -5.56 10.83
C SER A 73 2.97 -4.34 11.02
N VAL A 74 2.04 -4.14 10.10
CA VAL A 74 0.99 -3.14 10.20
C VAL A 74 -0.28 -3.82 10.67
N ASP A 75 -0.88 -3.32 11.76
CA ASP A 75 -2.04 -3.96 12.39
C ASP A 75 -3.35 -3.77 11.60
N GLY A 76 -3.40 -2.81 10.69
CA GLY A 76 -4.57 -2.57 9.86
C GLY A 76 -4.39 -1.47 8.82
N PRO A 77 -5.45 -1.19 8.04
CA PRO A 77 -5.40 -0.22 6.95
C PRO A 77 -5.14 1.20 7.43
N GLN A 78 -4.51 2.00 6.58
CA GLN A 78 -4.17 3.41 6.85
C GLN A 78 -4.62 4.30 5.69
N SER A 79 -4.94 5.55 5.97
CA SER A 79 -5.17 6.54 4.92
C SER A 79 -3.86 7.05 4.32
N ALA A 80 -3.89 7.38 3.04
CA ALA A 80 -2.81 8.03 2.32
C ALA A 80 -3.35 8.96 1.24
N ILE A 81 -2.55 9.93 0.82
CA ILE A 81 -2.93 10.87 -0.24
C ILE A 81 -2.26 10.47 -1.54
N VAL A 82 -3.02 10.39 -2.63
CA VAL A 82 -2.49 10.08 -3.96
C VAL A 82 -1.61 11.24 -4.45
N THR A 83 -0.44 10.92 -5.01
CA THR A 83 0.55 11.90 -5.46
C THR A 83 0.86 11.74 -6.95
N GLY A 84 1.46 12.77 -7.54
CA GLY A 84 1.90 12.77 -8.92
C GLY A 84 2.71 14.02 -9.26
N PRO A 85 3.12 14.17 -10.53
CA PRO A 85 3.86 15.33 -11.01
C PRO A 85 3.08 16.63 -10.80
N ALA A 86 3.81 17.75 -10.68
CA ALA A 86 3.20 19.06 -10.55
C ALA A 86 2.28 19.39 -11.74
N GLY A 87 1.06 19.85 -11.46
CA GLY A 87 0.06 20.21 -12.47
C GLY A 87 -0.69 19.04 -13.08
N GLU A 88 -0.43 17.81 -12.63
CA GLU A 88 -1.13 16.61 -13.10
C GLU A 88 -2.30 16.23 -12.19
N GLU A 89 -3.47 15.92 -12.77
CA GLU A 89 -4.64 15.47 -12.00
C GLU A 89 -4.69 13.94 -11.88
N ILE A 90 -4.14 13.22 -12.87
CA ILE A 90 -4.20 11.76 -12.93
C ILE A 90 -2.81 11.22 -13.25
N PHE A 91 -2.22 10.47 -12.32
CA PHE A 91 -0.90 9.87 -12.48
C PHE A 91 -0.96 8.37 -12.18
N CYS A 92 -0.99 7.56 -13.24
CA CYS A 92 -1.01 6.10 -13.14
C CYS A 92 -0.15 5.45 -14.23
N ASP A 93 0.19 4.18 -14.02
CA ASP A 93 0.87 3.36 -15.02
C ASP A 93 -0.09 2.48 -15.84
N GLU A 94 0.47 1.61 -16.69
CA GLU A 94 -0.29 0.69 -17.57
C GLU A 94 -1.22 -0.29 -16.84
N HIS A 95 -1.04 -0.47 -15.53
CA HIS A 95 -1.87 -1.33 -14.70
C HIS A 95 -2.88 -0.56 -13.85
N GLY A 96 -2.99 0.76 -14.04
CA GLY A 96 -3.83 1.62 -13.22
C GLY A 96 -3.35 1.74 -11.78
N ARG A 97 -2.06 1.47 -11.51
CA ARG A 97 -1.46 1.69 -10.19
C ARG A 97 -1.20 3.18 -10.00
N VAL A 98 -1.26 3.63 -8.75
CA VAL A 98 -0.97 5.03 -8.39
C VAL A 98 0.15 5.07 -7.35
N ARG A 99 0.70 6.26 -7.11
CA ARG A 99 1.62 6.53 -6.01
C ARG A 99 0.92 7.33 -4.93
N VAL A 100 1.36 7.16 -3.69
CA VAL A 100 0.76 7.82 -2.52
C VAL A 100 1.82 8.36 -1.59
N ARG A 101 1.42 9.28 -0.73
CA ARG A 101 2.17 9.71 0.43
C ARG A 101 1.39 9.34 1.68
N PHE A 102 2.02 8.56 2.56
CA PHE A 102 1.49 8.27 3.88
C PHE A 102 1.67 9.46 4.82
N HIS A 103 0.76 9.61 5.78
CA HIS A 103 0.79 10.74 6.72
C HIS A 103 2.02 10.74 7.65
N TRP A 104 2.57 9.56 7.93
CA TRP A 104 3.78 9.40 8.74
C TRP A 104 5.08 9.64 7.95
N ASP A 105 5.01 9.81 6.63
CA ASP A 105 6.18 10.07 5.81
C ASP A 105 6.60 11.55 5.88
N ARG A 106 7.69 11.78 6.61
CA ARG A 106 8.28 13.10 6.88
C ARG A 106 9.23 13.58 5.78
N TYR A 107 9.75 12.68 4.96
CA TYR A 107 10.83 12.97 4.01
C TYR A 107 10.33 12.99 2.57
N CYS A 108 9.20 12.35 2.30
CA CYS A 108 8.58 12.36 0.99
C CYS A 108 8.09 13.77 0.61
N PRO A 109 8.49 14.28 -0.58
CA PRO A 109 8.08 15.59 -1.07
C PRO A 109 6.60 15.65 -1.47
N GLY A 110 5.92 14.51 -1.65
CA GLY A 110 4.52 14.45 -2.10
C GLY A 110 4.35 14.62 -3.60
N ASN A 111 5.35 14.25 -4.40
CA ASN A 111 5.36 14.35 -5.87
C ASN A 111 5.32 12.96 -6.52
N GLU A 112 5.72 12.86 -7.78
CA GLU A 112 5.81 11.60 -8.53
C GLU A 112 6.73 10.55 -7.88
N ASP A 113 7.69 10.90 -7.03
CA ASP A 113 8.65 9.98 -6.40
C ASP A 113 8.24 9.51 -5.00
N SER A 114 6.99 9.76 -4.60
CA SER A 114 6.53 9.56 -3.21
C SER A 114 6.54 8.12 -2.71
N SER A 115 6.22 7.15 -3.58
CA SER A 115 6.14 5.73 -3.21
C SER A 115 6.42 4.82 -4.41
N CYS A 116 6.43 3.51 -4.16
CA CYS A 116 6.28 2.53 -5.22
C CYS A 116 4.89 2.63 -5.88
N TRP A 117 4.70 1.94 -7.00
CA TRP A 117 3.41 1.81 -7.65
C TRP A 117 2.49 0.85 -6.87
N ILE A 118 1.36 1.35 -6.40
CA ILE A 118 0.41 0.62 -5.57
C ILE A 118 -0.83 0.26 -6.38
N ARG A 119 -1.22 -1.02 -6.34
CA ARG A 119 -2.44 -1.51 -7.00
C ARG A 119 -3.68 -0.96 -6.32
N VAL A 120 -4.70 -0.68 -7.14
CA VAL A 120 -5.98 -0.14 -6.70
C VAL A 120 -7.08 -1.17 -6.89
N SER A 121 -7.73 -1.56 -5.80
CA SER A 121 -8.92 -2.40 -5.82
C SER A 121 -10.02 -1.73 -6.64
N GLN A 122 -10.67 -2.52 -7.50
CA GLN A 122 -11.79 -2.09 -8.34
C GLN A 122 -13.05 -2.84 -7.93
N ALA A 123 -14.22 -2.24 -8.16
CA ALA A 123 -15.50 -2.89 -7.84
C ALA A 123 -15.73 -4.17 -8.66
N TRP A 124 -15.18 -4.24 -9.88
CA TRP A 124 -15.23 -5.42 -10.74
C TRP A 124 -14.03 -5.38 -11.70
N ALA A 125 -13.20 -6.41 -11.73
CA ALA A 125 -12.04 -6.49 -12.61
C ALA A 125 -11.93 -7.89 -13.25
N GLY A 126 -12.08 -7.95 -14.57
CA GLY A 126 -11.90 -9.14 -15.40
C GLY A 126 -10.91 -8.90 -16.53
N ALA A 127 -10.60 -9.96 -17.30
CA ALA A 127 -9.69 -9.85 -18.43
C ALA A 127 -10.32 -9.05 -19.57
N GLY A 128 -10.01 -7.75 -19.66
CA GLY A 128 -10.52 -6.85 -20.69
C GLY A 128 -11.93 -6.29 -20.42
N PHE A 129 -12.48 -6.47 -19.21
CA PHE A 129 -13.80 -5.95 -18.83
C PHE A 129 -13.85 -5.59 -17.34
N GLY A 130 -14.84 -4.79 -16.94
CA GLY A 130 -15.10 -4.44 -15.54
C GLY A 130 -15.29 -2.95 -15.34
N ASN A 131 -15.13 -2.50 -14.09
CA ASN A 131 -15.14 -1.10 -13.69
C ASN A 131 -13.70 -0.62 -13.50
N LEU A 132 -13.40 0.58 -14.01
CA LEU A 132 -12.12 1.23 -13.81
C LEU A 132 -12.32 2.68 -13.41
N ALA A 133 -11.99 3.01 -12.17
CA ALA A 133 -11.91 4.38 -11.70
C ALA A 133 -10.52 4.59 -11.09
N ILE A 134 -9.72 5.46 -11.68
CA ILE A 134 -8.37 5.76 -11.19
C ILE A 134 -8.43 6.88 -10.13
N PRO A 135 -7.85 6.69 -8.93
CA PRO A 135 -7.71 7.77 -7.95
C PRO A 135 -6.91 8.95 -8.54
N ARG A 136 -7.40 10.17 -8.32
CA ARG A 136 -6.72 11.40 -8.77
C ARG A 136 -5.73 11.89 -7.72
N VAL A 137 -4.72 12.63 -8.19
CA VAL A 137 -3.76 13.32 -7.31
C VAL A 137 -4.52 14.20 -6.32
N GLY A 138 -4.14 14.12 -5.04
CA GLY A 138 -4.78 14.82 -3.93
C GLY A 138 -5.96 14.09 -3.29
N GLN A 139 -6.47 13.01 -3.89
CA GLN A 139 -7.53 12.20 -3.26
C GLN A 139 -6.99 11.31 -2.13
N GLU A 140 -7.78 11.18 -1.07
CA GLU A 140 -7.51 10.25 0.01
C GLU A 140 -7.96 8.83 -0.35
N VAL A 141 -7.09 7.87 -0.06
CA VAL A 141 -7.31 6.44 -0.28
C VAL A 141 -7.02 5.65 0.99
N ILE A 142 -7.69 4.51 1.14
CA ILE A 142 -7.40 3.54 2.20
C ILE A 142 -6.42 2.51 1.64
N VAL A 143 -5.25 2.40 2.27
CA VAL A 143 -4.18 1.46 1.93
C VAL A 143 -4.13 0.37 2.98
N ASP A 144 -4.25 -0.87 2.54
CA ASP A 144 -3.99 -2.06 3.35
C ASP A 144 -2.64 -2.67 2.97
N PHE A 145 -2.15 -3.60 3.78
CA PHE A 145 -0.83 -4.22 3.63
C PHE A 145 -0.96 -5.74 3.59
N LEU A 146 -0.54 -6.36 2.50
CA LEU A 146 -0.72 -7.80 2.30
C LEU A 146 -0.01 -8.59 3.40
N ASN A 147 -0.76 -9.39 4.16
CA ASN A 147 -0.27 -10.11 5.34
C ASN A 147 0.35 -9.19 6.42
N GLY A 148 -0.08 -7.93 6.49
CA GLY A 148 0.49 -6.94 7.41
C GLY A 148 1.88 -6.45 7.02
N ASP A 149 2.39 -6.82 5.84
CA ASP A 149 3.74 -6.45 5.40
C ASP A 149 3.81 -5.00 4.91
N PRO A 150 4.52 -4.08 5.60
CA PRO A 150 4.62 -2.68 5.18
C PRO A 150 5.23 -2.50 3.78
N ASP A 151 5.96 -3.49 3.26
CA ASP A 151 6.54 -3.47 1.92
C ASP A 151 5.55 -3.87 0.82
N GLN A 152 4.33 -4.30 1.17
CA GLN A 152 3.33 -4.80 0.23
C GLN A 152 1.99 -4.06 0.32
N PRO A 153 1.97 -2.74 0.06
CA PRO A 153 0.74 -1.97 0.10
C PRO A 153 -0.22 -2.31 -1.06
N ILE A 154 -1.52 -2.18 -0.79
CA ILE A 154 -2.61 -2.27 -1.76
C ILE A 154 -3.72 -1.29 -1.38
N ILE A 155 -4.22 -0.50 -2.34
CA ILE A 155 -5.33 0.42 -2.09
C ILE A 155 -6.64 -0.36 -2.15
N MET A 156 -7.41 -0.31 -1.06
CA MET A 156 -8.65 -1.07 -0.88
C MET A 156 -9.91 -0.21 -0.90
N GLY A 157 -9.79 1.11 -0.74
CA GLY A 157 -10.96 1.98 -0.66
C GLY A 157 -10.65 3.45 -0.84
N ARG A 158 -11.70 4.26 -0.77
CA ARG A 158 -11.69 5.72 -0.90
C ARG A 158 -12.67 6.31 0.09
N THR A 159 -12.37 7.51 0.57
CA THR A 159 -13.18 8.24 1.53
C THR A 159 -13.41 9.67 1.07
N TYR A 160 -14.60 10.18 1.40
CA TYR A 160 -14.84 11.62 1.39
C TYR A 160 -14.49 12.18 2.76
N HIS A 161 -14.01 13.43 2.78
CA HIS A 161 -13.71 14.18 4.00
C HIS A 161 -14.04 15.66 3.77
N GLN A 162 -13.60 16.55 4.66
CA GLN A 162 -13.99 17.96 4.61
C GLN A 162 -13.59 18.68 3.31
N ASP A 163 -12.42 18.37 2.76
CA ASP A 163 -11.89 19.04 1.55
C ASP A 163 -12.22 18.26 0.28
N ASN A 164 -12.41 16.94 0.37
CA ASN A 164 -12.93 16.09 -0.69
C ASN A 164 -14.36 15.67 -0.34
N ARG A 165 -15.33 16.57 -0.58
CA ARG A 165 -16.75 16.33 -0.25
C ARG A 165 -17.42 15.41 -1.27
N SER A 166 -18.42 14.67 -0.82
CA SER A 166 -19.26 13.87 -1.72
C SER A 166 -20.04 14.77 -2.69
N PRO A 167 -20.43 14.26 -3.87
CA PRO A 167 -21.41 14.93 -4.73
C PRO A 167 -22.71 15.21 -3.97
N GLY A 168 -23.39 16.30 -4.35
CA GLY A 168 -24.66 16.71 -3.75
C GLY A 168 -24.47 17.54 -2.48
N SER A 169 -25.47 17.50 -1.59
CA SER A 169 -25.51 18.35 -0.40
C SER A 169 -26.03 17.54 0.79
N LEU A 170 -25.27 16.52 1.18
CA LEU A 170 -25.59 15.69 2.35
C LEU A 170 -25.63 16.53 3.63
N PRO A 171 -26.59 16.26 4.55
CA PRO A 171 -27.53 15.12 4.53
C PRO A 171 -28.82 15.34 3.69
N GLY A 172 -28.97 16.47 3.00
CA GLY A 172 -30.18 16.79 2.22
C GLY A 172 -30.44 15.83 1.06
N THR A 173 -29.38 15.33 0.41
CA THR A 173 -29.47 14.39 -0.73
C THR A 173 -29.30 12.93 -0.31
N LYS A 174 -29.72 12.56 0.91
CA LYS A 174 -29.50 11.21 1.48
C LYS A 174 -30.17 10.06 0.72
N THR A 175 -31.21 10.36 -0.07
CA THR A 175 -31.94 9.40 -0.92
C THR A 175 -31.34 9.29 -2.31
N GLN A 176 -30.24 10.00 -2.59
CA GLN A 176 -29.59 9.97 -3.90
C GLN A 176 -28.39 9.03 -3.92
N MET A 177 -28.34 8.18 -4.94
CA MET A 177 -27.16 7.45 -5.36
C MET A 177 -26.58 8.12 -6.60
N THR A 178 -25.27 8.27 -6.69
CA THR A 178 -24.64 8.99 -7.81
C THR A 178 -23.31 8.37 -8.23
N ILE A 179 -23.14 8.21 -9.54
CA ILE A 179 -21.85 7.99 -10.21
C ILE A 179 -21.55 9.25 -11.00
N ARG A 180 -20.72 10.14 -10.44
CA ARG A 180 -20.32 11.41 -11.05
C ARG A 180 -18.82 11.42 -11.33
N SER A 181 -18.46 11.77 -12.56
CA SER A 181 -17.08 12.00 -12.99
C SER A 181 -16.70 13.48 -12.90
N LYS A 182 -15.45 13.83 -13.21
CA LYS A 182 -14.99 15.22 -13.38
C LYS A 182 -14.27 15.30 -14.73
N THR A 183 -14.50 16.35 -15.50
CA THR A 183 -13.68 16.64 -16.69
C THR A 183 -12.21 16.73 -16.28
N TYR A 184 -11.33 16.10 -17.05
CA TYR A 184 -9.90 16.16 -16.79
C TYR A 184 -9.40 17.59 -17.05
N LYS A 185 -8.72 18.18 -16.05
CA LYS A 185 -8.23 19.57 -16.11
C LYS A 185 -9.31 20.60 -16.49
N GLY A 186 -10.54 20.38 -16.03
CA GLY A 186 -11.67 21.29 -16.25
C GLY A 186 -12.82 21.06 -15.26
N ASP A 187 -13.91 21.84 -15.40
CA ASP A 187 -14.96 21.94 -14.38
C ASP A 187 -16.24 21.15 -14.69
N GLY A 188 -16.31 20.49 -15.85
CA GLY A 188 -17.48 19.70 -16.26
C GLY A 188 -17.59 18.33 -15.58
N PHE A 189 -18.67 17.60 -15.86
CA PHE A 189 -18.90 16.24 -15.36
C PHE A 189 -19.87 15.42 -16.22
N ASN A 190 -19.68 14.11 -16.27
CA ASN A 190 -20.75 13.16 -16.63
C ASN A 190 -21.33 12.56 -15.36
N GLU A 191 -22.63 12.29 -15.35
CA GLU A 191 -23.34 11.76 -14.18
C GLU A 191 -24.44 10.76 -14.55
N LEU A 192 -24.50 9.69 -13.76
CA LEU A 192 -25.67 8.83 -13.61
C LEU A 192 -26.12 8.94 -12.15
N ARG A 193 -27.34 9.42 -11.93
CA ARG A 193 -27.92 9.60 -10.60
C ARG A 193 -29.28 8.90 -10.49
N PHE A 194 -29.50 8.25 -9.35
CA PHE A 194 -30.78 7.69 -8.94
C PHE A 194 -31.26 8.48 -7.72
N GLU A 195 -32.50 8.95 -7.75
CA GLU A 195 -33.24 9.52 -6.62
C GLU A 195 -34.31 8.51 -6.19
N ASP A 196 -34.29 8.14 -4.91
CA ASP A 196 -35.20 7.16 -4.32
C ASP A 196 -36.15 7.80 -3.29
N ALA A 197 -36.31 9.12 -3.33
CA ALA A 197 -37.34 9.81 -2.54
C ALA A 197 -38.73 9.37 -2.99
N THR A 198 -39.58 8.94 -2.04
CA THR A 198 -40.93 8.46 -2.30
C THR A 198 -41.75 9.47 -3.11
N ASP A 199 -42.41 8.98 -4.16
CA ASP A 199 -43.21 9.76 -5.10
C ASP A 199 -42.43 10.82 -5.89
N ASN A 200 -41.09 10.79 -5.81
CA ASN A 200 -40.17 11.71 -6.48
C ASN A 200 -38.98 10.96 -7.10
N GLU A 201 -39.17 9.67 -7.40
CA GLU A 201 -38.12 8.81 -7.93
C GLU A 201 -37.65 9.30 -9.31
N GLN A 202 -36.34 9.29 -9.54
CA GLN A 202 -35.76 9.78 -10.79
C GLN A 202 -34.48 9.06 -11.17
N VAL A 203 -34.34 8.73 -12.45
CA VAL A 203 -33.05 8.43 -13.07
C VAL A 203 -32.62 9.65 -13.89
N TYR A 204 -31.46 10.20 -13.56
CA TYR A 204 -30.86 11.33 -14.26
C TYR A 204 -29.57 10.89 -14.96
N ILE A 205 -29.49 11.15 -16.26
CA ILE A 205 -28.31 10.87 -17.09
C ILE A 205 -27.84 12.21 -17.67
N HIS A 206 -26.60 12.57 -17.38
CA HIS A 206 -25.95 13.78 -17.86
C HIS A 206 -24.66 13.44 -18.61
N ALA A 207 -24.57 13.92 -19.84
CA ALA A 207 -23.35 13.88 -20.64
C ALA A 207 -22.80 15.30 -20.79
N GLN A 208 -21.53 15.50 -20.43
CA GLN A 208 -20.88 16.81 -20.51
C GLN A 208 -20.74 17.33 -21.95
N LYS A 209 -20.69 16.42 -22.94
CA LYS A 209 -20.48 16.78 -24.34
C LYS A 209 -21.30 15.90 -25.29
N ASN A 210 -20.83 14.68 -25.58
CA ASN A 210 -21.51 13.76 -26.47
C ASN A 210 -22.13 12.62 -25.66
N MET A 211 -23.29 12.15 -26.09
CA MET A 211 -23.90 10.91 -25.61
C MET A 211 -24.18 10.02 -26.82
N ASP A 212 -23.41 8.95 -26.95
CA ASP A 212 -23.59 7.94 -28.00
C ASP A 212 -24.27 6.71 -27.39
N THR A 213 -25.27 6.16 -28.08
CA THR A 213 -25.96 4.93 -27.68
C THR A 213 -25.99 3.97 -28.85
N GLU A 214 -25.31 2.82 -28.70
CA GLU A 214 -25.28 1.75 -29.69
C GLU A 214 -26.03 0.52 -29.17
N VAL A 215 -26.97 0.01 -29.97
CA VAL A 215 -27.76 -1.19 -29.66
C VAL A 215 -27.68 -2.12 -30.85
N LEU A 216 -27.10 -3.31 -30.66
CA LEU A 216 -26.80 -4.26 -31.74
C LEU A 216 -28.02 -5.07 -32.22
N ASN A 217 -29.16 -4.93 -31.55
CA ASN A 217 -30.39 -5.62 -31.91
C ASN A 217 -31.58 -4.65 -31.72
N ASN A 218 -32.52 -4.94 -30.82
CA ASN A 218 -33.72 -4.13 -30.63
C ASN A 218 -33.59 -3.14 -29.47
N ARG A 219 -34.03 -1.89 -29.68
CA ARG A 219 -34.25 -0.90 -28.61
C ARG A 219 -35.76 -0.66 -28.47
N THR A 220 -36.29 -0.88 -27.28
CA THR A 220 -37.70 -0.58 -26.94
C THR A 220 -37.77 0.58 -25.95
N THR A 221 -38.71 1.49 -26.13
CA THR A 221 -39.00 2.59 -25.20
C THR A 221 -40.50 2.62 -24.93
N ASP A 222 -40.90 2.55 -23.66
CA ASP A 222 -42.30 2.60 -23.22
C ASP A 222 -42.42 3.66 -22.12
N VAL A 223 -43.23 4.69 -22.38
CA VAL A 223 -43.44 5.83 -21.49
C VAL A 223 -44.93 5.91 -21.20
N LYS A 224 -45.30 5.72 -19.91
CA LYS A 224 -46.71 5.60 -19.49
C LYS A 224 -47.49 6.90 -19.45
N VAL A 225 -46.79 8.02 -19.31
CA VAL A 225 -47.39 9.35 -19.23
C VAL A 225 -46.90 10.16 -20.42
N ASP A 226 -45.88 10.99 -20.26
CA ASP A 226 -45.43 11.92 -21.31
C ASP A 226 -43.96 11.72 -21.65
N HIS A 227 -43.64 11.83 -22.95
CA HIS A 227 -42.27 11.94 -23.45
C HIS A 227 -42.06 13.32 -24.09
N THR A 228 -41.01 14.01 -23.66
CA THR A 228 -40.61 15.31 -24.23
C THR A 228 -39.14 15.23 -24.64
N GLU A 229 -38.87 15.64 -25.88
CA GLU A 229 -37.52 15.77 -26.44
C GLU A 229 -37.34 17.20 -26.95
N THR A 230 -36.20 17.82 -26.66
CA THR A 230 -35.87 19.17 -27.13
C THR A 230 -34.51 19.15 -27.80
N ILE A 231 -34.49 19.51 -29.08
CA ILE A 231 -33.29 19.54 -29.92
C ILE A 231 -32.95 21.00 -30.23
N GLY A 232 -31.82 21.48 -29.73
CA GLY A 232 -31.40 22.87 -29.91
C GLY A 232 -30.86 23.20 -31.31
N ASN A 233 -30.62 22.19 -32.15
CA ASN A 233 -30.15 22.37 -33.53
C ASN A 233 -30.85 21.36 -34.46
N ASN A 234 -30.14 20.34 -34.95
CA ASN A 234 -30.69 19.41 -35.94
C ASN A 234 -30.92 18.01 -35.37
N GLN A 235 -32.04 17.39 -35.76
CA GLN A 235 -32.30 15.97 -35.58
C GLN A 235 -32.28 15.30 -36.95
N LYS A 236 -31.53 14.21 -37.10
CA LYS A 236 -31.53 13.37 -38.30
C LYS A 236 -31.85 11.95 -37.91
N ILE A 237 -32.88 11.39 -38.52
CA ILE A 237 -33.28 9.99 -38.35
C ILE A 237 -33.11 9.30 -39.70
N THR A 238 -32.38 8.20 -39.72
CA THR A 238 -32.24 7.34 -40.89
C THR A 238 -32.76 5.96 -40.51
N VAL A 239 -33.74 5.46 -41.25
CA VAL A 239 -34.29 4.11 -41.06
C VAL A 239 -33.87 3.27 -42.26
N GLY A 240 -33.12 2.19 -42.01
CA GLY A 240 -32.73 1.24 -43.05
C GLY A 240 -33.89 0.34 -43.47
N LEU A 241 -33.79 -0.22 -44.68
CA LEU A 241 -34.64 -1.34 -45.07
C LEU A 241 -34.05 -2.62 -44.44
N GLY A 242 -34.90 -3.37 -43.74
CA GLY A 242 -34.55 -4.69 -43.18
C GLY A 242 -34.48 -5.78 -44.24
#